data_AF-A0A223AT77-F1
#
_entry.id   AF-A0A223AT77-F1
#
_cell.length_a   1.000
_cell.length_b   1.000
_cell.length_c   1.000
_cell.angle_alpha   90.00
_cell.angle_beta   90.00
_cell.angle_gamma   90.00
#
_symmetry.space_group_name_H-M   'P 1'
#
loop_
_entity.id
_entity.type
_entity.pdbx_description
1 polymer ?
#
loop_
_entity_poly.entity_id
_entity_poly.type
_entity_poly.pdbx_seq_one_letter_code
_entity_poly.pdbx_strand_id
1 'polypeptide(L)'
;MDKKNRFNIIVLVSILVSLFSCYSTYKINIGIANLKWLIQMKISMNLRVIDCKLVDFAIIDEDVTYSIKKGHNTNAIVEYLNSEGYDISIKEKGNKAKDLIEFQKDYRAKNKIKEQHSPSDIRDKIFKDMTEAGYQWEY
;
A
#
# COMPACT_ATOMS: atom_id res chain seq x y z
N MET A 1 36.22 47.74 0.18
CA MET A 1 35.35 46.83 0.94
C MET A 1 36.19 46.12 1.98
N ASP A 2 35.94 46.40 3.26
CA ASP A 2 36.74 45.94 4.41
C ASP A 2 36.73 44.40 4.56
N LYS A 3 37.87 43.80 4.94
CA LYS A 3 38.03 42.35 5.17
C LYS A 3 37.01 41.82 6.19
N LYS A 4 36.68 42.62 7.21
CA LYS A 4 35.68 42.27 8.23
C LYS A 4 34.27 42.14 7.63
N ASN A 5 33.94 42.99 6.66
CA ASN A 5 32.65 42.95 5.98
C ASN A 5 32.52 41.73 5.04
N ARG A 6 33.63 41.32 4.39
CA ARG A 6 33.68 40.09 3.59
C ARG A 6 33.49 38.84 4.45
N PHE A 7 34.13 38.77 5.61
CA PHE A 7 33.98 37.65 6.54
C PHE A 7 32.54 37.52 7.04
N ASN A 8 31.91 38.64 7.44
CA ASN A 8 30.52 38.64 7.89
C ASN A 8 29.54 38.16 6.80
N ILE A 9 29.75 38.57 5.54
CA ILE A 9 28.92 38.11 4.40
C ILE A 9 29.09 36.60 4.20
N ILE A 10 30.31 36.08 4.26
CA ILE A 10 30.57 34.63 4.11
C ILE A 10 29.86 33.84 5.21
N VAL A 11 29.94 34.31 6.46
CA VAL A 11 29.25 33.67 7.60
C VAL A 11 27.73 33.70 7.41
N LEU A 12 27.15 34.83 6.99
CA LEU A 12 25.72 34.96 6.71
C LEU A 12 25.24 34.03 5.60
N VAL A 13 25.97 33.96 4.48
CA VAL A 13 25.66 33.04 3.38
C VAL A 13 25.74 31.59 3.84
N SER A 14 26.74 31.24 4.66
CA SER A 14 26.88 29.89 5.20
C SER A 14 25.69 29.50 6.07
N ILE A 15 25.24 30.39 6.97
CA ILE A 15 24.05 30.18 7.81
C ILE A 15 22.80 30.00 6.93
N LEU A 16 22.61 30.83 5.91
CA LEU A 16 21.48 30.73 4.98
C LEU A 16 21.45 29.39 4.24
N VAL A 17 22.60 28.93 3.74
CA VAL A 17 22.73 27.63 3.07
C VAL A 17 22.40 26.48 4.02
N SER A 18 22.90 26.52 5.26
CA SER A 18 22.57 25.52 6.28
C SER A 18 21.08 25.47 6.62
N LEU A 19 20.43 26.63 6.78
CA LEU A 19 18.98 26.71 7.02
C LEU A 19 18.18 26.16 5.83
N PHE A 20 18.57 26.51 4.61
CA PHE A 20 17.90 26.02 3.40
C PHE A 20 18.05 24.50 3.24
N SER A 21 19.24 23.96 3.52
CA SER A 21 19.51 22.52 3.51
C SER A 21 18.63 21.80 4.54
N CYS A 22 18.61 22.27 5.78
CA CYS A 22 17.79 21.68 6.85
C CYS A 22 16.30 21.68 6.50
N TYR A 23 15.80 22.80 5.97
CA TYR A 23 14.40 22.92 5.54
C TYR A 23 14.07 21.96 4.39
N SER A 24 14.98 21.82 3.42
CA SER A 24 14.83 20.91 2.29
C SER A 24 14.76 19.45 2.76
N THR A 25 15.67 19.03 3.64
CA THR A 25 15.65 17.68 4.22
C THR A 25 14.36 17.40 4.99
N TYR A 26 13.89 18.37 5.80
CA TYR A 26 12.62 18.26 6.52
C TYR A 26 11.44 18.01 5.56
N LYS A 27 11.34 18.79 4.48
CA LYS A 27 10.28 18.62 3.47
C LYS A 27 10.37 17.27 2.75
N ILE A 28 11.57 16.82 2.40
CA ILE A 28 11.77 15.51 1.76
C ILE A 28 11.32 14.39 2.70
N ASN A 29 11.69 14.45 3.98
CA ASN A 29 11.27 13.46 4.98
C ASN A 29 9.75 13.40 5.13
N ILE A 30 9.06 14.55 5.14
CA ILE A 30 7.58 14.59 5.14
C ILE A 30 7.02 13.94 3.86
N GLY A 31 7.59 14.27 2.70
CA GLY A 31 7.17 13.69 1.42
C GLY A 31 7.26 12.16 1.43
N ILE A 32 8.39 11.63 1.90
CA ILE A 32 8.63 10.18 2.04
C ILE A 32 7.62 9.56 3.02
N ALA A 33 7.41 10.18 4.18
CA ALA A 33 6.45 9.68 5.18
C ALA A 33 5.01 9.63 4.63
N ASN A 34 4.59 10.68 3.92
CA ASN A 34 3.28 10.74 3.28
C ASN A 34 3.12 9.68 2.19
N LEU A 35 4.15 9.48 1.36
CA LEU A 35 4.13 8.44 0.33
C LEU A 35 4.04 7.04 0.97
N LYS A 36 4.84 6.79 2.01
CA LYS A 36 4.80 5.53 2.78
C LYS A 36 3.40 5.26 3.32
N TRP A 37 2.78 6.27 3.93
CA TRP A 37 1.42 6.19 4.45
C TRP A 37 0.38 5.89 3.36
N LEU A 38 0.47 6.56 2.20
CA LEU A 38 -0.44 6.31 1.07
C LEU A 38 -0.34 4.87 0.56
N ILE A 39 0.87 4.33 0.40
CA ILE A 39 1.09 2.95 -0.03
C ILE A 39 0.52 1.97 1.01
N GLN A 40 0.80 2.21 2.29
CA GLN A 40 0.28 1.40 3.40
C GLN A 40 -1.26 1.39 3.40
N MET A 41 -1.89 2.54 3.21
CA MET A 41 -3.35 2.67 3.12
C MET A 41 -3.90 1.88 1.93
N LYS A 42 -3.27 1.98 0.76
CA LYS A 42 -3.68 1.25 -0.45
C LYS A 42 -3.61 -0.28 -0.24
N ILE A 43 -2.52 -0.78 0.34
CA ILE A 43 -2.38 -2.21 0.65
C ILE A 43 -3.43 -2.63 1.68
N SER A 44 -3.61 -1.84 2.74
CA SER A 44 -4.62 -2.12 3.77
C SER A 44 -6.03 -2.23 3.19
N MET A 45 -6.41 -1.32 2.28
CA MET A 45 -7.70 -1.39 1.58
C MET A 45 -7.80 -2.63 0.70
N ASN A 46 -6.73 -3.00 0.00
CA ASN A 46 -6.71 -4.15 -0.87
C ASN A 46 -6.81 -5.47 -0.10
N LEU A 47 -6.17 -5.56 1.06
CA LEU A 47 -6.25 -6.74 1.92
C LEU A 47 -7.65 -6.96 2.51
N ARG A 48 -8.44 -5.90 2.71
CA ARG A 48 -9.83 -6.04 3.17
C ARG A 48 -10.73 -6.77 2.16
N VAL A 49 -10.34 -6.83 0.89
CA VAL A 49 -11.08 -7.55 -0.15
C VAL A 49 -11.16 -9.05 0.13
N ILE A 50 -10.13 -9.58 0.80
CA ILE A 50 -9.92 -11.00 1.10
C ILE A 50 -9.97 -11.25 2.62
N ASP A 51 -10.67 -10.38 3.34
CA ASP A 51 -10.81 -10.42 4.80
C ASP A 51 -9.47 -10.44 5.57
N CYS A 52 -8.44 -9.77 5.05
CA CYS A 52 -7.14 -9.69 5.69
C CYS A 52 -6.91 -8.30 6.31
N LYS A 53 -6.21 -8.26 7.44
CA LYS A 53 -5.76 -7.02 8.09
C LYS A 53 -4.26 -6.88 7.97
N LEU A 54 -3.80 -5.72 7.52
CA LEU A 54 -2.38 -5.36 7.54
C LEU A 54 -1.88 -5.29 9.00
N VAL A 55 -0.80 -6.02 9.29
CA VAL A 55 -0.15 -6.04 10.62
C VAL A 55 1.14 -5.26 10.58
N ASP A 56 1.98 -5.53 9.58
CA ASP A 56 3.28 -4.89 9.44
C ASP A 56 3.56 -4.62 7.96
N PHE A 57 4.38 -3.60 7.72
CA PHE A 57 4.65 -3.05 6.41
C PHE A 57 6.05 -2.44 6.36
N ALA A 58 6.84 -2.88 5.38
CA ALA A 58 8.17 -2.36 5.12
C ALA A 58 8.37 -2.09 3.64
N ILE A 59 9.19 -1.09 3.35
CA ILE A 59 9.71 -0.81 2.01
C ILE A 59 11.21 -1.12 2.10
N ILE A 60 11.66 -2.15 1.39
CA ILE A 60 13.03 -2.64 1.40
C ILE A 60 13.46 -2.73 -0.07
N ASP A 61 14.53 -2.02 -0.44
CA ASP A 61 15.09 -2.02 -1.80
C ASP A 61 14.03 -1.83 -2.90
N GLU A 62 13.19 -0.80 -2.73
CA GLU A 62 12.06 -0.45 -3.63
C GLU A 62 10.90 -1.47 -3.67
N ASP A 63 11.09 -2.65 -3.07
CA ASP A 63 10.06 -3.67 -2.91
C ASP A 63 9.27 -3.44 -1.63
N VAL A 64 7.95 -3.57 -1.76
CA VAL A 64 7.03 -3.41 -0.64
C VAL A 64 6.64 -4.78 -0.12
N THR A 65 7.02 -5.04 1.13
CA THR A 65 6.70 -6.28 1.84
C THR A 65 5.76 -6.02 2.99
N TYR A 66 4.89 -6.99 3.26
CA TYR A 66 3.91 -6.85 4.32
C TYR A 66 3.58 -8.18 4.99
N SER A 67 3.12 -8.04 6.23
CA SER A 67 2.57 -9.11 7.04
C SER A 67 1.11 -8.83 7.33
N ILE A 68 0.31 -9.88 7.45
CA ILE A 68 -1.12 -9.79 7.65
C ILE A 68 -1.59 -10.63 8.82
N LYS A 69 -2.79 -10.35 9.27
CA LYS A 69 -3.63 -11.24 10.07
C LYS A 69 -4.80 -11.65 9.19
N LYS A 70 -5.00 -12.96 9.05
CA LYS A 70 -6.18 -13.51 8.35
C LYS A 70 -7.43 -13.29 9.21
N GLY A 71 -8.53 -12.93 8.56
CA GLY A 71 -9.86 -12.93 9.15
C GLY A 71 -10.51 -14.31 9.07
N HIS A 72 -11.75 -14.39 9.54
CA HIS A 72 -12.50 -15.65 9.60
C HIS A 72 -12.80 -16.20 8.21
N ASN A 73 -13.06 -15.32 7.24
CA ASN A 73 -13.47 -15.70 5.90
C ASN A 73 -12.30 -15.81 4.91
N THR A 74 -11.07 -15.43 5.31
CA THR A 74 -9.93 -15.36 4.38
C THR A 74 -9.71 -16.67 3.62
N ASN A 75 -9.75 -17.82 4.31
CA ASN A 75 -9.46 -19.10 3.66
C ASN A 75 -10.55 -19.46 2.64
N ALA A 76 -11.83 -19.28 2.98
CA ALA A 76 -12.93 -19.52 2.05
C ALA A 76 -12.86 -18.61 0.82
N ILE A 77 -12.49 -17.34 1.00
CA ILE A 77 -12.30 -16.39 -0.11
C ILE A 77 -11.17 -16.84 -1.03
N VAL A 78 -10.02 -17.20 -0.46
CA VAL A 78 -8.85 -17.66 -1.23
C VAL A 78 -9.17 -18.97 -1.96
N GLU A 79 -9.85 -19.91 -1.32
CA GLU A 79 -10.29 -21.17 -1.94
C GLU A 79 -11.22 -20.93 -3.12
N TYR A 80 -12.23 -20.08 -2.96
CA TYR A 80 -13.14 -19.69 -4.04
C TYR A 80 -12.38 -19.05 -5.21
N LEU A 81 -11.54 -18.04 -4.93
CA LEU A 81 -10.81 -17.34 -5.98
C LEU A 81 -9.85 -18.27 -6.73
N ASN A 82 -9.19 -19.20 -6.03
CA ASN A 82 -8.37 -20.23 -6.67
C ASN A 82 -9.22 -21.16 -7.55
N SER A 83 -10.43 -21.53 -7.12
CA SER A 83 -11.36 -22.34 -7.93
C SER A 83 -11.84 -21.61 -9.20
N GLU A 84 -11.95 -20.28 -9.15
CA GLU A 84 -12.25 -19.41 -10.29
C GLU A 84 -11.02 -19.16 -11.20
N GLY A 85 -9.86 -19.74 -10.88
CA GLY A 85 -8.63 -19.67 -11.65
C GLY A 85 -7.78 -18.43 -11.40
N TYR A 86 -7.96 -17.72 -10.28
CA TYR A 86 -7.01 -16.71 -9.81
C TYR A 86 -5.93 -17.38 -8.98
N ASP A 87 -4.64 -17.29 -9.35
CA ASP A 87 -3.54 -17.88 -8.57
C ASP A 87 -3.19 -16.98 -7.37
N ILE A 88 -3.87 -17.19 -6.24
CA ILE A 88 -3.70 -16.39 -5.03
C ILE A 88 -3.08 -17.24 -3.92
N SER A 89 -1.88 -16.84 -3.49
CA SER A 89 -1.23 -17.39 -2.30
C SER A 89 -0.96 -16.30 -1.28
N ILE A 90 -1.57 -16.41 -0.10
CA ILE A 90 -1.47 -15.39 0.94
C ILE A 90 -0.95 -16.00 2.24
N LYS A 91 0.23 -15.53 2.63
CA LYS A 91 0.99 -15.95 3.81
C LYS A 91 0.77 -14.92 4.91
N GLU A 92 1.03 -15.27 6.16
CA GLU A 92 0.96 -14.28 7.24
C GLU A 92 2.12 -13.28 7.22
N LYS A 93 3.27 -13.68 6.65
CA LYS A 93 4.48 -12.87 6.57
C LYS A 93 5.15 -12.98 5.21
N GLY A 94 5.87 -11.92 4.83
CA GLY A 94 6.72 -11.92 3.63
C GLY A 94 5.95 -11.86 2.31
N ASN A 95 4.73 -11.32 2.32
CA ASN A 95 3.97 -11.11 1.10
C ASN A 95 4.52 -9.90 0.34
N LYS A 96 4.50 -9.95 -0.99
CA LYS A 96 4.87 -8.83 -1.85
C LYS A 96 3.63 -8.04 -2.25
N ALA A 97 3.71 -6.71 -2.22
CA ALA A 97 2.60 -5.86 -2.65
C ALA A 97 2.26 -6.05 -4.13
N LYS A 98 3.27 -6.37 -4.96
CA LYS A 98 3.10 -6.61 -6.38
C LYS A 98 2.07 -7.70 -6.67
N ASP A 99 2.19 -8.84 -5.99
CA ASP A 99 1.30 -9.99 -6.17
C ASP A 99 -0.18 -9.62 -5.88
N LEU A 100 -0.42 -8.86 -4.80
CA LEU A 100 -1.76 -8.38 -4.45
C LEU A 100 -2.31 -7.38 -5.48
N ILE A 101 -1.45 -6.52 -6.02
CA ILE A 101 -1.83 -5.53 -7.05
C ILE A 101 -2.16 -6.23 -8.37
N GLU A 102 -1.37 -7.22 -8.77
CA GLU A 102 -1.58 -8.02 -9.99
C GLU A 102 -2.90 -8.78 -9.91
N PHE A 103 -3.15 -9.51 -8.80
CA PHE A 103 -4.42 -10.17 -8.55
C PHE A 103 -5.62 -9.21 -8.75
N GLN A 104 -5.58 -8.02 -8.15
CA GLN A 104 -6.70 -7.09 -8.26
C GLN A 104 -6.91 -6.56 -9.68
N LYS A 105 -5.83 -6.34 -10.43
CA LYS A 105 -5.94 -5.93 -11.85
C LYS A 105 -6.60 -7.03 -12.67
N ASP A 106 -6.17 -8.26 -12.49
CA ASP A 106 -6.70 -9.42 -13.20
C ASP A 106 -8.17 -9.66 -12.86
N TYR A 107 -8.53 -9.58 -11.58
CA TYR A 107 -9.92 -9.70 -11.14
C TYR A 107 -10.81 -8.62 -11.76
N ARG A 108 -10.35 -7.35 -11.76
CA ARG A 108 -11.11 -6.24 -12.37
C ARG A 108 -11.32 -6.45 -13.87
N ALA A 109 -10.27 -6.85 -14.59
CA ALA A 109 -10.34 -7.09 -16.02
C ALA A 109 -11.33 -8.20 -16.36
N LYS A 110 -11.25 -9.34 -15.67
CA LYS A 110 -12.12 -10.50 -15.90
C LYS A 110 -13.59 -10.22 -15.54
N ASN A 111 -13.83 -9.41 -14.51
CA ASN A 111 -15.19 -9.06 -14.05
C ASN A 111 -15.73 -7.74 -14.62
N LYS A 112 -15.02 -7.09 -15.56
CA LYS A 112 -15.40 -5.81 -16.18
C LYS A 112 -15.71 -4.69 -15.17
N ILE A 113 -15.00 -4.69 -14.03
CA ILE A 113 -15.11 -3.65 -13.00
C ILE A 113 -14.26 -2.46 -13.42
N LYS A 114 -14.88 -1.30 -13.69
CA LYS A 114 -14.16 -0.08 -14.08
C LYS A 114 -13.15 0.34 -12.99
N GLU A 115 -11.98 0.86 -13.36
CA GLU A 115 -10.91 1.25 -12.41
C GLU A 115 -11.34 2.30 -11.38
N GLN A 116 -12.34 3.12 -11.71
CA GLN A 116 -12.91 4.16 -10.85
C GLN A 116 -13.70 3.60 -9.65
N HIS A 117 -13.95 2.29 -9.62
CA HIS A 117 -14.60 1.59 -8.51
C HIS A 117 -13.65 1.33 -7.34
N SER A 118 -14.14 1.55 -6.12
CA SER A 118 -13.40 1.38 -4.86
C SER A 118 -13.02 -0.10 -4.64
N PRO A 119 -11.96 -0.43 -3.87
CA PRO A 119 -11.69 -1.81 -3.44
C PRO A 119 -12.90 -2.50 -2.78
N SER A 120 -13.82 -1.74 -2.18
CA SER A 120 -15.11 -2.25 -1.71
C SER A 120 -15.91 -2.95 -2.80
N ASP A 121 -15.87 -2.45 -4.03
CA ASP A 121 -16.70 -2.96 -5.13
C ASP A 121 -16.19 -4.32 -5.61
N ILE A 122 -14.87 -4.56 -5.51
CA ILE A 122 -14.28 -5.88 -5.71
C ILE A 122 -14.75 -6.83 -4.61
N ARG A 123 -14.62 -6.43 -3.34
CA ARG A 123 -15.02 -7.25 -2.19
C ARG A 123 -16.49 -7.65 -2.28
N ASP A 124 -17.36 -6.67 -2.53
CA ASP A 124 -18.80 -6.88 -2.56
C ASP A 124 -19.20 -7.79 -3.74
N LYS A 125 -18.50 -7.68 -4.89
CA LYS A 125 -18.67 -8.60 -6.01
C LYS A 125 -18.22 -10.02 -5.65
N ILE A 126 -17.04 -10.20 -5.07
CA ILE A 126 -16.56 -11.52 -4.60
C ILE A 126 -17.57 -12.12 -3.64
N PHE A 127 -18.05 -11.33 -2.68
CA PHE A 127 -18.98 -11.82 -1.65
C PHE A 127 -20.31 -12.24 -2.26
N LYS A 128 -20.82 -11.46 -3.23
CA LYS A 128 -22.01 -11.83 -3.99
C LYS A 128 -21.81 -13.14 -4.75
N ASP A 129 -20.73 -13.26 -5.51
CA ASP A 129 -20.49 -14.43 -6.38
C ASP A 129 -20.29 -15.70 -5.57
N MET A 130 -19.56 -15.61 -4.47
CA MET A 130 -19.39 -16.72 -3.53
C MET A 130 -20.71 -17.13 -2.88
N THR A 131 -21.57 -16.16 -2.52
CA THR A 131 -22.92 -16.46 -1.99
C THR A 131 -23.78 -17.16 -3.04
N GLU A 132 -23.74 -16.71 -4.29
CA GLU A 132 -24.43 -17.36 -5.42
C GLU A 132 -23.88 -18.78 -5.69
N ALA A 133 -22.59 -19.00 -5.43
CA ALA A 133 -21.94 -20.31 -5.50
C ALA A 133 -22.16 -21.19 -4.25
N GLY A 134 -22.90 -20.72 -3.25
CA GLY A 134 -23.28 -21.50 -2.07
C GLY A 134 -22.29 -21.46 -0.90
N TYR A 135 -21.28 -20.60 -0.94
CA TYR A 135 -20.38 -20.39 0.20
C TYR A 135 -21.11 -19.68 1.34
N GLN A 136 -20.79 -20.08 2.59
CA GLN A 136 -21.32 -19.47 3.81
C GLN A 136 -20.25 -18.58 4.45
N TRP A 137 -20.70 -17.53 5.15
CA TRP A 137 -19.83 -16.50 5.73
C TRP A 137 -20.07 -16.31 7.21
N GLU A 138 -19.00 -16.07 7.95
CA GLU A 138 -19.08 -15.60 9.32
C GLU A 138 -19.09 -14.07 9.33
N TYR A 139 -20.17 -13.47 9.84
CA TYR A 139 -20.34 -12.02 9.99
C TYR A 139 -19.83 -11.49 11.34
#